data_AF-E6ZCL5-F1
#
_entry.id   AF-E6ZCL5-F1
#
_cell.length_a   1.000
_cell.length_b   1.000
_cell.length_c   1.000
_cell.angle_alpha   90.00
_cell.angle_beta   90.00
_cell.angle_gamma   90.00
#
_symmetry.space_group_name_H-M   'P 1'
#
loop_
_entity.id
_entity.type
_entity.pdbx_description
1 polymer ?
#
loop_
_entity_poly.entity_id
_entity_poly.type
_entity_poly.pdbx_seq_one_letter_code
_entity_poly.pdbx_strand_id
1 'polypeptide(L)'
;MLWRNTNTKIKQKFLKDFQKCIQTSSNILNKLPRDIYQCQFKEYVRDSTYLELERMQQMFIANEYDLNKDDTCSYNCKFPKKSLVSNYRNDDTQCEEILDCKILSSKLEVCALHHQPRRLEWFQDRGVVYGSNNISVCSGEKKKLLTSSWWLHSCDNCICTCKGKKSPKDNNLVTTTISFRDQTSDTKNNMVVVGIKFVHQNNMIHVQIKEGKILPRGKI
;
A
#
# COMPACT_ATOMS: atom_id res chain seq x y z
N MET A 1 5.80 -29.94 65.87
CA MET A 1 4.64 -30.21 64.99
C MET A 1 4.03 -28.96 64.35
N LEU A 2 4.21 -27.75 64.90
CA LEU A 2 3.58 -26.50 64.42
C LEU A 2 4.11 -25.97 63.07
N TRP A 3 5.38 -26.22 62.73
CA TRP A 3 6.02 -25.74 61.49
C TRP A 3 5.54 -26.40 60.19
N ARG A 4 5.05 -27.66 60.26
CA ARG A 4 4.52 -28.35 59.08
C ARG A 4 3.19 -27.73 58.64
N ASN A 5 2.29 -27.43 59.58
CA ASN A 5 0.96 -26.88 59.31
C ASN A 5 0.99 -25.44 58.76
N THR A 6 1.91 -24.60 59.22
CA THR A 6 2.09 -23.24 58.69
C THR A 6 2.58 -23.26 57.25
N ASN A 7 3.54 -24.13 56.92
CA ASN A 7 4.01 -24.30 55.53
C ASN A 7 2.91 -24.81 54.59
N THR A 8 2.04 -25.71 55.05
CA THR A 8 0.90 -26.17 54.24
C THR A 8 -0.10 -25.04 53.97
N LYS A 9 -0.42 -24.23 54.99
CA LYS A 9 -1.31 -23.07 54.85
C LYS A 9 -0.75 -22.00 53.90
N ILE A 10 0.56 -21.71 54.00
CA ILE A 10 1.23 -20.76 53.11
C ILE A 10 1.20 -21.26 51.65
N LYS A 11 1.48 -22.55 51.44
CA LYS A 11 1.46 -23.17 50.11
C LYS A 11 0.05 -23.19 49.50
N GLN A 12 -0.97 -23.49 50.30
CA GLN A 12 -2.37 -23.45 49.86
C GLN A 12 -2.83 -22.02 49.53
N LYS A 13 -2.45 -21.03 50.34
CA LYS A 13 -2.76 -19.63 50.07
C LYS A 13 -2.12 -19.15 48.77
N PHE A 14 -0.83 -19.46 48.57
CA PHE A 14 -0.10 -19.14 47.34
C PHE A 14 -0.77 -19.74 46.09
N LEU A 15 -1.16 -21.03 46.14
CA LEU A 15 -1.85 -21.68 45.03
C LEU A 15 -3.20 -21.03 44.71
N LYS A 16 -3.96 -20.65 45.75
CA LYS A 16 -5.25 -19.98 45.59
C LYS A 16 -5.10 -18.60 44.96
N ASP A 17 -4.11 -17.84 45.41
CA ASP A 17 -3.80 -16.51 44.88
C ASP A 17 -3.29 -16.60 43.44
N PHE A 18 -2.47 -17.61 43.12
CA PHE A 18 -1.96 -17.87 41.78
C PHE A 18 -3.08 -18.26 40.81
N GLN A 19 -3.97 -19.17 41.20
CA GLN A 19 -5.16 -19.52 40.40
C GLN A 19 -6.03 -18.29 40.14
N LYS A 20 -6.29 -17.48 41.17
CA LYS A 20 -7.08 -16.25 41.02
C LYS A 20 -6.42 -15.28 40.05
N CYS A 21 -5.10 -15.15 40.10
CA CYS A 21 -4.34 -14.32 39.17
C CYS A 21 -4.49 -14.82 37.72
N ILE A 22 -4.29 -16.13 37.47
CA ILE A 22 -4.47 -16.74 36.14
C ILE A 22 -5.89 -16.53 35.61
N GLN A 23 -6.91 -16.80 36.42
CA GLN A 23 -8.32 -16.65 36.02
C GLN A 23 -8.63 -15.20 35.63
N THR A 24 -8.12 -14.25 36.43
CA THR A 24 -8.34 -12.82 36.21
C THR A 24 -7.61 -12.35 34.94
N SER A 25 -6.34 -12.73 34.76
CA SER A 25 -5.56 -12.42 33.57
C SER A 25 -6.20 -13.01 32.31
N SER A 26 -6.67 -14.26 32.33
CA SER A 26 -7.37 -14.87 31.20
C SER A 26 -8.66 -14.12 30.84
N ASN A 27 -9.47 -13.75 31.84
CA ASN A 27 -10.68 -12.98 31.63
C ASN A 27 -10.42 -11.58 31.06
N ILE A 28 -9.32 -10.93 31.48
CA ILE A 28 -8.91 -9.62 30.96
C ILE A 28 -8.39 -9.77 29.53
N LEU A 29 -7.48 -10.72 29.27
CA LEU A 29 -6.91 -10.97 27.94
C LEU A 29 -8.00 -11.29 26.90
N ASN A 30 -9.05 -12.02 27.28
CA ASN A 30 -10.18 -12.32 26.40
C ASN A 30 -11.05 -11.09 26.07
N LYS A 31 -11.02 -10.07 26.93
CA LYS A 31 -11.81 -8.83 26.79
C LYS A 31 -11.01 -7.68 26.20
N LEU A 32 -9.68 -7.76 26.24
CA LEU A 32 -8.83 -6.72 25.67
C LEU A 32 -9.07 -6.67 24.16
N PRO A 33 -9.32 -5.48 23.60
CA PRO A 33 -9.36 -5.32 22.16
C PRO A 33 -8.05 -5.84 21.59
N ARG A 34 -8.15 -6.71 20.57
CA ARG A 34 -6.97 -7.20 19.84
C ARG A 34 -6.49 -6.16 18.82
N ASP A 35 -6.86 -4.91 19.07
CA ASP A 35 -6.64 -3.81 18.16
C ASP A 35 -5.14 -3.52 18.15
N ILE A 36 -4.60 -3.45 16.94
CA ILE A 36 -3.23 -3.02 16.73
C ILE A 36 -3.18 -1.55 17.11
N TYR A 37 -2.49 -1.23 18.21
CA TYR A 37 -2.24 0.16 18.55
C TYR A 37 -1.24 0.72 17.54
N GLN A 38 -1.70 1.65 16.70
CA GLN A 38 -0.84 2.32 15.75
C GLN A 38 0.04 3.32 16.48
N CYS A 39 1.36 3.07 16.50
CA CYS A 39 2.32 4.07 16.95
C CYS A 39 2.22 5.30 16.04
N GLN A 40 1.88 6.46 16.60
CA GLN A 40 1.97 7.71 15.86
C GLN A 40 3.45 8.10 15.75
N PHE A 41 3.96 8.15 14.52
CA PHE A 41 5.30 8.64 14.24
C PHE A 41 5.28 10.18 14.21
N LYS A 42 6.33 10.80 14.76
CA LYS A 42 6.50 12.27 14.67
C LYS A 42 6.76 12.72 13.24
N GLU A 43 7.48 11.89 12.48
CA GLU A 43 7.82 12.11 11.08
C GLU A 43 7.59 10.82 10.30
N TYR A 44 7.03 10.95 9.09
CA TYR A 44 6.83 9.83 8.18
C TYR A 44 8.00 9.75 7.20
N VAL A 45 8.82 8.71 7.38
CA VAL A 45 10.00 8.45 6.56
C VAL A 45 9.76 7.17 5.78
N ARG A 46 9.84 7.28 4.46
CA ARG A 46 9.66 6.16 3.54
C ARG A 46 10.64 5.04 3.84
N ASP A 47 10.17 3.80 3.71
CA ASP A 47 10.95 2.58 3.95
C ASP A 47 11.42 2.38 5.41
N SER A 48 11.03 3.29 6.31
CA SER A 48 11.33 3.23 7.74
C SER A 48 10.05 3.18 8.59
N THR A 49 9.15 4.15 8.41
CA THR A 49 7.90 4.23 9.17
C THR A 49 6.66 3.89 8.34
N TYR A 50 6.76 3.98 7.02
CA TYR A 50 5.72 3.51 6.09
C TYR A 50 6.33 2.87 4.85
N LEU A 51 5.55 2.00 4.22
CA LEU A 51 5.80 1.50 2.87
C LEU A 51 4.76 2.09 1.94
N GLU A 52 5.21 2.52 0.77
CA GLU A 52 4.33 2.97 -0.30
C GLU A 52 4.10 1.81 -1.29
N LEU A 53 2.85 1.63 -1.72
CA LEU A 53 2.54 0.68 -2.79
C LEU A 53 2.96 1.29 -4.12
N GLU A 54 4.20 1.04 -4.50
CA GLU A 54 4.78 1.58 -5.72
C GLU A 54 4.15 0.94 -6.96
N ARG A 55 3.53 1.79 -7.79
CA ARG A 55 3.10 1.46 -9.16
C ARG A 55 2.19 0.23 -9.30
N MET A 56 1.57 -0.25 -8.20
CA MET A 56 0.68 -1.41 -8.21
C MET A 56 -0.55 -1.16 -9.10
N GLN A 57 -1.27 -0.08 -8.80
CA GLN A 57 -2.39 0.43 -9.60
C GLN A 57 -2.33 1.95 -9.57
N GLN A 58 -2.17 2.58 -10.72
CA GLN A 58 -2.00 4.02 -10.81
C GLN A 58 -2.74 4.61 -11.98
N MET A 59 -3.30 5.79 -11.78
CA MET A 59 -3.88 6.54 -12.89
C MET A 59 -2.77 7.13 -13.76
N PHE A 60 -3.01 7.13 -15.06
CA PHE A 60 -2.20 7.84 -16.04
C PHE A 60 -3.11 8.48 -17.09
N ILE A 61 -2.60 9.50 -17.75
CA ILE A 61 -3.30 10.19 -18.84
C ILE A 61 -2.56 9.89 -20.14
N ALA A 62 -3.33 9.55 -21.16
CA ALA A 62 -2.87 9.17 -22.48
C ALA A 62 -3.84 9.68 -23.53
N ASN A 63 -3.36 9.94 -24.75
CA ASN A 63 -4.26 10.18 -25.86
C ASN A 63 -4.89 8.84 -26.30
N GLU A 64 -6.15 8.85 -26.73
CA GLU A 64 -6.84 7.65 -27.21
C GLU A 64 -6.08 6.94 -28.34
N TYR A 65 -5.46 7.73 -29.22
CA TYR A 65 -4.65 7.22 -30.32
C TYR A 65 -3.52 6.31 -29.82
N ASP A 66 -2.83 6.69 -28.74
CA ASP A 66 -1.70 5.96 -28.20
C ASP A 66 -2.12 4.65 -27.48
N LEU A 67 -3.39 4.56 -27.08
CA LEU A 67 -3.95 3.41 -26.36
C LEU A 67 -4.46 2.31 -27.30
N ASN A 68 -4.62 2.62 -28.58
CA ASN A 68 -5.19 1.74 -29.58
C ASN A 68 -4.12 1.10 -30.49
N LYS A 69 -4.34 -0.15 -30.90
CA LYS A 69 -3.49 -0.82 -31.89
C LYS A 69 -3.88 -0.53 -33.33
N ASP A 70 -5.15 -0.17 -33.53
CA ASP A 70 -5.72 0.00 -34.87
C ASP A 70 -5.43 1.40 -35.44
N ASP A 71 -4.63 2.22 -34.74
CA ASP A 71 -4.34 3.63 -35.10
C ASP A 71 -5.63 4.47 -35.31
N THR A 72 -6.71 4.15 -34.57
CA THR A 72 -8.00 4.86 -34.64
C THR A 72 -8.39 5.50 -33.30
N CYS A 73 -9.32 6.45 -33.34
CA CYS A 73 -9.87 7.16 -32.17
C CYS A 73 -11.38 6.98 -32.04
N SER A 74 -11.85 5.74 -32.23
CA SER A 74 -13.28 5.40 -32.28
C SER A 74 -13.80 4.74 -31.00
N TYR A 75 -12.91 4.42 -30.08
CA TYR A 75 -13.22 3.70 -28.84
C TYR A 75 -13.76 4.63 -27.75
N ASN A 76 -13.60 5.96 -27.87
CA ASN A 76 -14.07 6.94 -26.88
C ASN A 76 -13.58 6.59 -25.47
N CYS A 77 -12.28 6.23 -25.37
CA CYS A 77 -11.65 5.70 -24.17
C CYS A 77 -12.27 4.41 -23.58
N LYS A 78 -13.11 3.67 -24.33
CA LYS A 78 -13.71 2.40 -23.87
C LYS A 78 -12.96 1.20 -24.44
N PHE A 79 -11.83 0.89 -23.81
CA PHE A 79 -11.02 -0.26 -24.21
C PHE A 79 -11.45 -1.54 -23.51
N PRO A 80 -11.36 -2.71 -24.18
CA PRO A 80 -11.52 -4.01 -23.53
C PRO A 80 -10.49 -4.16 -22.41
N LYS A 81 -10.84 -4.85 -21.31
CA LYS A 81 -10.02 -5.04 -20.09
C LYS A 81 -8.67 -5.77 -20.28
N LYS A 82 -8.20 -5.97 -21.52
CA LYS A 82 -6.93 -6.64 -21.84
C LYS A 82 -6.26 -6.02 -23.07
N SER A 83 -6.46 -4.74 -23.36
CA SER A 83 -5.71 -4.09 -24.44
C SER A 83 -4.23 -4.05 -24.04
N LEU A 84 -3.49 -5.09 -24.44
CA LEU A 84 -2.04 -5.15 -24.38
C LEU A 84 -1.51 -4.01 -25.23
N VAL A 85 -1.21 -2.85 -24.66
CA VAL A 85 -0.72 -1.72 -25.45
C VAL A 85 0.72 -2.02 -25.85
N SER A 86 0.87 -2.69 -27.00
CA SER A 86 2.16 -2.95 -27.63
C SER A 86 2.76 -1.69 -28.24
N ASN A 87 1.98 -0.61 -28.39
CA ASN A 87 2.35 0.57 -29.16
C ASN A 87 2.36 1.88 -28.35
N TYR A 88 2.28 1.85 -27.01
CA TYR A 88 2.53 3.06 -26.24
C TYR A 88 4.03 3.35 -26.33
N ARG A 89 4.39 4.14 -27.34
CA ARG A 89 5.78 4.45 -27.73
C ARG A 89 6.55 5.27 -26.69
N ASN A 90 5.92 5.59 -25.56
CA ASN A 90 6.60 6.21 -24.44
C ASN A 90 7.11 5.11 -23.50
N ASP A 91 8.43 4.89 -23.59
CA ASP A 91 9.29 3.94 -22.87
C ASP A 91 9.04 3.87 -21.34
N ASP A 92 8.36 4.85 -20.75
CA ASP A 92 8.08 4.97 -19.31
C ASP A 92 6.79 4.28 -18.82
N THR A 93 6.04 3.61 -19.69
CA THR A 93 4.79 2.93 -19.29
C THR A 93 4.98 1.44 -19.11
N GLN A 94 5.55 1.06 -17.95
CA GLN A 94 5.49 -0.30 -17.37
C GLN A 94 4.04 -0.67 -17.00
N CYS A 95 3.15 -0.74 -17.98
CA CYS A 95 1.76 -1.09 -17.79
C CYS A 95 1.49 -2.50 -18.31
N GLU A 96 1.05 -3.38 -17.42
CA GLU A 96 0.65 -4.74 -17.79
C GLU A 96 -0.78 -4.76 -18.33
N GLU A 97 -1.67 -3.99 -17.69
CA GLU A 97 -3.08 -3.99 -17.98
C GLU A 97 -3.65 -2.58 -17.78
N ILE A 98 -4.48 -2.15 -18.73
CA ILE A 98 -5.21 -0.88 -18.67
C ILE A 98 -6.65 -1.17 -18.31
N LEU A 99 -7.14 -0.45 -17.30
CA LEU A 99 -8.45 -0.63 -16.69
C LEU A 99 -9.15 0.72 -16.54
N ASP A 100 -10.48 0.69 -16.48
CA ASP A 100 -11.33 1.79 -16.01
C ASP A 100 -11.03 3.16 -16.64
N CYS A 101 -10.87 3.17 -17.96
CA CYS A 101 -10.64 4.39 -18.73
C CYS A 101 -11.86 5.30 -18.79
N LYS A 102 -11.63 6.61 -18.74
CA LYS A 102 -12.64 7.67 -18.87
C LYS A 102 -12.13 8.80 -19.74
N ILE A 103 -13.05 9.41 -20.48
CA ILE A 103 -12.79 10.61 -21.30
C ILE A 103 -12.59 11.81 -20.38
N LEU A 104 -11.54 12.57 -20.64
CA LEU A 104 -11.27 13.89 -20.04
C LEU A 104 -11.66 15.01 -21.00
N SER A 105 -11.58 16.28 -20.56
CA SER A 105 -11.78 17.41 -21.48
C SER A 105 -10.68 17.55 -22.52
N SER A 106 -10.98 18.35 -23.54
CA SER A 106 -10.09 18.59 -24.67
C SER A 106 -8.87 19.43 -24.35
N LYS A 107 -8.85 20.10 -23.18
CA LYS A 107 -7.73 20.90 -22.72
C LYS A 107 -7.44 20.57 -21.27
N LEU A 108 -6.29 19.96 -21.05
CA LEU A 108 -5.83 19.53 -19.73
C LEU A 108 -4.50 20.17 -19.42
N GLU A 109 -4.31 20.50 -18.14
CA GLU A 109 -3.01 20.83 -17.60
C GLU A 109 -2.63 19.72 -16.61
N VAL A 110 -1.42 19.17 -16.78
CA VAL A 110 -0.97 17.97 -16.05
C VAL A 110 0.42 18.23 -15.49
N CYS A 111 0.65 17.82 -14.25
CA CYS A 111 1.99 17.71 -13.67
C CYS A 111 2.40 16.22 -13.64
N ALA A 112 3.24 15.84 -14.60
CA ALA A 112 3.74 14.47 -14.75
C ALA A 112 5.05 14.30 -13.97
N LEU A 113 5.15 13.20 -13.23
CA LEU A 113 6.35 12.84 -12.48
C LEU A 113 7.05 11.67 -13.19
N HIS A 114 8.29 11.91 -13.64
CA HIS A 114 9.13 10.88 -14.26
C HIS A 114 10.00 10.20 -13.21
N HIS A 115 10.19 8.88 -13.33
CA HIS A 115 10.99 8.07 -12.42
C HIS A 115 10.61 8.15 -10.93
N GLN A 116 9.43 8.67 -10.59
CA GLN A 116 8.90 8.68 -9.23
C GLN A 116 7.96 7.49 -8.99
N PRO A 117 7.70 7.11 -7.72
CA PRO A 117 6.71 6.08 -7.39
C PRO A 117 5.34 6.41 -7.99
N ARG A 118 4.92 7.68 -7.97
CA ARG A 118 3.67 8.18 -8.53
C ARG A 118 3.88 8.81 -9.92
N ARG A 119 2.95 8.58 -10.86
CA ARG A 119 3.01 9.10 -12.25
C ARG A 119 2.53 10.55 -12.42
N LEU A 120 1.56 10.98 -11.61
CA LEU A 120 0.90 12.29 -11.72
C LEU A 120 0.83 12.95 -10.36
N GLU A 121 1.38 14.15 -10.19
CA GLU A 121 1.22 14.92 -8.96
C GLU A 121 -0.19 15.53 -8.88
N TRP A 122 -0.59 16.19 -9.98
CA TRP A 122 -1.92 16.75 -10.17
C TRP A 122 -2.28 16.85 -11.66
N PHE A 123 -3.57 16.97 -11.93
CA PHE A 123 -4.08 17.39 -13.23
C PHE A 123 -5.35 18.23 -13.05
N GLN A 124 -5.62 19.13 -14.00
CA GLN A 124 -6.81 19.96 -14.01
C GLN A 124 -7.68 19.62 -15.21
N ASP A 125 -8.95 19.32 -14.94
CA ASP A 125 -9.96 18.99 -15.94
C ASP A 125 -11.22 19.84 -15.69
N ARG A 126 -11.66 20.61 -16.70
CA ARG A 126 -12.86 21.48 -16.63
C ARG A 126 -12.89 22.41 -15.40
N GLY A 127 -11.74 22.93 -15.01
CA GLY A 127 -11.60 23.82 -13.84
C GLY A 127 -11.44 23.09 -12.50
N VAL A 128 -11.66 21.77 -12.45
CA VAL A 128 -11.47 20.95 -11.23
C VAL A 128 -10.06 20.41 -11.19
N VAL A 129 -9.41 20.54 -10.03
CA VAL A 129 -8.04 20.05 -9.79
C VAL A 129 -8.10 18.73 -9.04
N TYR A 130 -7.40 17.73 -9.56
CA TYR A 130 -7.23 16.44 -8.92
C TYR A 130 -5.78 16.28 -8.48
N GLY A 131 -5.56 15.80 -7.25
CA GLY A 131 -4.22 15.63 -6.67
C GLY A 131 -3.83 16.80 -5.77
N SER A 132 -2.60 17.31 -5.93
CA SER A 132 -2.12 18.47 -5.16
C SER A 132 -2.98 19.71 -5.44
N ASN A 133 -3.37 20.39 -4.37
CA ASN A 133 -4.21 21.59 -4.36
C ASN A 133 -3.47 22.86 -4.79
N ASN A 134 -2.14 22.80 -4.98
CA ASN A 134 -1.35 23.94 -5.43
C ASN A 134 -0.85 23.76 -6.87
N ILE A 135 -1.69 24.12 -7.86
CA ILE A 135 -1.34 24.09 -9.31
C ILE A 135 -0.05 24.88 -9.64
N SER A 136 0.26 25.92 -8.86
CA SER A 136 1.43 26.76 -9.14
C SER A 136 2.74 25.99 -8.96
N VAL A 137 2.75 24.96 -8.13
CA VAL A 137 3.91 24.10 -7.85
C VAL A 137 3.73 22.77 -8.59
N CYS A 138 4.75 22.36 -9.34
CA CYS A 138 4.85 21.03 -9.92
C CYS A 138 6.28 20.57 -9.71
N SER A 139 6.44 19.43 -9.05
CA SER A 139 7.74 18.84 -8.75
C SER A 139 8.33 18.10 -9.96
N GLY A 140 7.54 17.90 -11.02
CA GLY A 140 7.96 17.29 -12.27
C GLY A 140 7.70 18.18 -13.48
N GLU A 141 7.25 17.58 -14.57
CA GLU A 141 7.04 18.25 -15.84
C GLU A 141 5.58 18.72 -15.99
N LYS A 142 5.39 20.04 -16.17
CA LYS A 142 4.07 20.60 -16.52
C LYS A 142 3.81 20.42 -18.02
N LYS A 143 2.74 19.71 -18.37
CA LYS A 143 2.28 19.50 -19.75
C LYS A 143 0.90 20.09 -19.95
N LYS A 144 0.70 20.73 -21.11
CA LYS A 144 -0.64 21.07 -21.60
C LYS A 144 -1.00 20.06 -22.66
N LEU A 145 -2.01 19.24 -22.38
CA LEU A 145 -2.51 18.25 -23.32
C LEU A 145 -3.73 18.83 -24.00
N LEU A 146 -3.71 18.79 -25.33
CA LEU A 146 -4.83 19.15 -26.18
C LEU A 146 -5.31 17.90 -26.90
N THR A 147 -6.61 17.80 -27.15
CA THR A 147 -7.15 16.80 -28.10
C THR A 147 -6.37 16.90 -29.40
N SER A 148 -5.77 15.80 -29.82
CA SER A 148 -5.12 15.71 -31.12
C SER A 148 -6.19 15.46 -32.18
N SER A 149 -6.06 16.09 -33.34
CA SER A 149 -6.89 15.78 -34.51
C SER A 149 -6.06 14.92 -35.44
N TRP A 150 -6.49 13.69 -35.70
CA TRP A 150 -5.89 12.82 -36.71
C TRP A 150 -6.83 12.75 -37.91
N TRP A 151 -6.42 13.36 -39.03
CA TRP A 151 -7.27 13.57 -40.21
C TRP A 151 -8.63 14.21 -39.85
N LEU A 152 -9.73 13.45 -39.96
CA LEU A 152 -11.11 13.87 -39.74
C LEU A 152 -11.68 13.47 -38.37
N HIS A 153 -10.87 12.82 -37.52
CA HIS A 153 -11.30 12.36 -36.19
C HIS A 153 -10.51 13.08 -35.09
N SER A 154 -11.23 13.59 -34.11
CA SER A 154 -10.66 14.10 -32.86
C SER A 154 -10.41 12.95 -31.90
N CYS A 155 -9.19 12.88 -31.35
CA CYS A 155 -8.78 11.85 -30.40
C CYS A 155 -8.80 12.42 -28.99
N ASP A 156 -9.66 11.86 -28.14
CA ASP A 156 -9.82 12.33 -26.77
C ASP A 156 -8.62 12.00 -25.90
N ASN A 157 -8.44 12.79 -24.83
CA ASN A 157 -7.54 12.41 -23.75
C ASN A 157 -8.27 11.47 -22.79
N CYS A 158 -7.65 10.35 -22.48
CA CYS A 158 -8.18 9.33 -21.60
C CYS A 158 -7.40 9.35 -20.28
N ILE A 159 -8.12 9.31 -19.14
CA ILE A 159 -7.53 8.88 -17.87
C ILE A 159 -7.86 7.41 -17.65
N CYS A 160 -6.84 6.61 -17.40
CA CYS A 160 -6.98 5.17 -17.22
C CYS A 160 -6.23 4.71 -15.98
N THR A 161 -6.66 3.59 -15.40
CA THR A 161 -5.90 2.87 -14.38
C THR A 161 -4.92 1.92 -15.05
N CYS A 162 -3.65 2.10 -14.75
CA CYS A 162 -2.58 1.21 -15.13
C CYS A 162 -2.25 0.25 -13.99
N LYS A 163 -2.30 -1.05 -14.26
CA LYS A 163 -1.72 -2.07 -13.40
C LYS A 163 -0.25 -2.25 -13.74
N GLY A 164 0.63 -2.03 -12.78
CA GLY A 164 2.07 -2.05 -13.00
C GLY A 164 2.58 -3.41 -13.45
N LYS A 165 3.50 -3.41 -14.42
CA LYS A 165 4.21 -4.61 -14.89
C LYS A 165 5.52 -4.77 -14.12
N LYS A 166 5.80 -5.98 -13.62
CA LYS A 166 7.14 -6.32 -13.13
C LYS A 166 8.12 -6.35 -14.30
N SER A 167 9.14 -5.51 -14.26
CA SER A 167 10.18 -5.41 -15.29
C SER A 167 11.54 -5.72 -14.67
N PRO A 168 12.35 -6.61 -15.26
CA PRO A 168 13.70 -6.92 -14.76
C PRO A 168 14.67 -5.72 -14.83
N LYS A 169 14.37 -4.73 -15.67
CA LYS A 169 15.19 -3.51 -15.83
C LYS A 169 14.88 -2.46 -14.76
N ASP A 170 13.74 -2.58 -14.10
CA ASP A 170 13.31 -1.67 -13.07
C ASP A 170 13.69 -2.27 -11.74
N ASN A 171 14.60 -1.61 -11.03
CA ASN A 171 15.13 -1.96 -9.72
C ASN A 171 14.02 -2.11 -8.65
N ASN A 172 13.12 -3.07 -8.80
CA ASN A 172 12.08 -3.45 -7.85
C ASN A 172 11.03 -2.37 -7.52
N LEU A 173 10.81 -1.39 -8.42
CA LEU A 173 9.87 -0.28 -8.21
C LEU A 173 8.37 -0.68 -8.31
N VAL A 174 8.05 -1.95 -8.56
CA VAL A 174 6.67 -2.41 -8.74
C VAL A 174 6.38 -3.50 -7.72
N THR A 175 5.65 -3.15 -6.66
CA THR A 175 5.26 -4.09 -5.61
C THR A 175 3.77 -4.42 -5.74
N THR A 176 3.46 -5.56 -6.34
CA THR A 176 2.08 -6.01 -6.56
C THR A 176 1.67 -7.18 -5.66
N THR A 177 2.56 -7.62 -4.76
CA THR A 177 2.37 -8.85 -3.98
C THR A 177 2.51 -8.58 -2.49
N ILE A 178 1.57 -9.10 -1.70
CA ILE A 178 1.59 -9.07 -0.24
C ILE A 178 1.60 -10.51 0.25
N SER A 179 2.53 -10.84 1.14
CA SER A 179 2.64 -12.14 1.78
C SER A 179 1.60 -12.29 2.88
N PHE A 180 0.76 -13.34 2.77
CA PHE A 180 -0.18 -13.76 3.81
C PHE A 180 0.37 -14.87 4.71
N ARG A 181 1.69 -15.13 4.67
CA ARG A 181 2.31 -16.13 5.54
C ARG A 181 2.18 -15.72 7.00
N ASP A 182 1.58 -16.58 7.80
CA ASP A 182 1.42 -16.38 9.24
C ASP A 182 2.75 -16.05 9.91
N GLN A 183 2.71 -15.03 10.77
CA GLN A 183 3.81 -14.66 11.66
C GLN A 183 3.36 -14.93 13.09
N THR A 184 3.95 -15.96 13.70
CA THR A 184 3.60 -16.41 15.05
C THR A 184 4.78 -16.26 15.99
N SER A 185 4.54 -15.86 17.24
CA SER A 185 5.61 -15.79 18.23
C SER A 185 6.02 -17.18 18.75
N ASP A 186 7.24 -17.29 19.25
CA ASP A 186 7.75 -18.49 19.93
C ASP A 186 7.17 -18.60 21.35
N THR A 187 5.95 -19.11 21.41
CA THR A 187 5.22 -19.33 22.65
C THR A 187 5.90 -20.34 23.57
N LYS A 188 6.73 -21.26 23.05
CA LYS A 188 7.45 -22.25 23.87
C LYS A 188 8.50 -21.59 24.76
N ASN A 189 9.07 -20.47 24.31
CA ASN A 189 10.07 -19.69 25.04
C ASN A 189 9.49 -18.45 25.75
N ASN A 190 8.17 -18.41 25.95
CA ASN A 190 7.43 -17.29 26.55
C ASN A 190 7.62 -15.97 25.77
N MET A 191 7.72 -16.04 24.44
CA MET A 191 7.80 -14.85 23.58
C MET A 191 6.40 -14.37 23.20
N VAL A 192 6.22 -13.05 23.20
CA VAL A 192 5.01 -12.35 22.73
C VAL A 192 5.34 -11.34 21.67
N VAL A 193 4.37 -11.05 20.80
CA VAL A 193 4.48 -9.98 19.81
C VAL A 193 4.43 -8.63 20.51
N VAL A 194 5.48 -7.83 20.37
CA VAL A 194 5.60 -6.47 20.93
C VAL A 194 5.63 -5.39 19.85
N GLY A 195 5.68 -5.78 18.58
CA GLY A 195 5.69 -4.85 17.48
C GLY A 195 5.40 -5.54 16.17
N ILE A 196 4.85 -4.78 15.23
CA ILE A 196 4.57 -5.21 13.86
C ILE A 196 5.15 -4.14 12.95
N LYS A 197 5.83 -4.55 11.88
CA LYS A 197 6.21 -3.66 10.79
C LYS A 197 5.98 -4.35 9.46
N PHE A 198 5.69 -3.58 8.44
CA PHE A 198 5.73 -4.06 7.07
C PHE A 198 7.15 -3.89 6.53
N VAL A 199 7.66 -4.89 5.80
CA VAL A 199 8.95 -4.82 5.12
C VAL A 199 8.80 -5.19 3.67
N HIS A 200 9.48 -4.45 2.79
CA HIS A 200 9.58 -4.81 1.38
C HIS A 200 10.81 -5.71 1.19
N GLN A 201 10.60 -6.96 0.78
CA GLN A 201 11.67 -7.92 0.51
C GLN A 201 11.26 -8.81 -0.65
N ASN A 202 12.19 -9.08 -1.57
CA ASN A 202 11.95 -9.95 -2.73
C ASN A 202 10.69 -9.56 -3.55
N ASN A 203 10.47 -8.26 -3.76
CA ASN A 203 9.34 -7.69 -4.53
C ASN A 203 7.97 -8.03 -3.97
N MET A 204 7.91 -8.16 -2.64
CA MET A 204 6.72 -8.50 -1.88
C MET A 204 6.75 -7.77 -0.55
N ILE A 205 5.56 -7.35 -0.10
CA ILE A 205 5.39 -6.82 1.25
C ILE A 205 5.17 -7.99 2.20
N HIS A 206 6.00 -8.04 3.23
CA HIS A 206 5.89 -9.00 4.32
C HIS A 206 5.48 -8.29 5.60
N VAL A 207 4.68 -8.97 6.41
CA VAL A 207 4.51 -8.63 7.83
C VAL A 207 5.72 -9.19 8.58
N GLN A 208 6.37 -8.37 9.39
CA GLN A 208 7.42 -8.80 10.31
C GLN A 208 7.00 -8.46 11.74
N ILE A 209 7.05 -9.46 12.61
CA ILE A 209 6.82 -9.28 14.05
C ILE A 209 8.14 -9.03 14.78
N LYS A 210 8.08 -8.19 15.82
CA LYS A 210 9.11 -8.09 16.85
C LYS A 210 8.60 -8.83 18.07
N GLU A 211 9.46 -9.65 18.65
CA GLU A 211 9.13 -10.41 19.85
C GLU A 211 9.82 -9.84 21.10
N GLY A 212 9.14 -9.99 22.24
CA GLY A 212 9.68 -9.71 23.57
C GLY A 212 9.38 -10.86 24.50
N LYS A 213 10.29 -11.14 25.43
CA LYS A 213 10.11 -12.24 26.39
C LYS A 213 9.28 -11.76 27.56
N ILE A 214 8.22 -12.50 27.91
CA ILE A 214 7.48 -12.22 29.13
C ILE A 214 8.38 -12.52 30.33
N LEU A 215 8.62 -11.48 31.14
CA LEU A 215 9.29 -11.53 32.42
C LEU A 215 8.26 -11.70 33.56
N PRO A 216 8.70 -12.08 34.78
CA PRO A 216 7.81 -12.20 35.93
C PRO A 216 6.95 -10.95 36.14
N ARG A 217 5.69 -11.17 36.52
CA ARG A 217 4.66 -10.12 36.71
C ARG A 217 4.23 -9.40 35.42
N GLY A 218 4.38 -10.02 34.26
CA GLY A 218 3.85 -9.50 33.00
C GLY A 218 4.63 -8.32 32.43
N LYS A 219 5.89 -8.13 32.88
CA LYS A 219 6.82 -7.20 32.23
C LYS A 219 7.28 -7.80 30.91
N ILE A 220 7.57 -6.98 29.91
CA ILE A 220 8.07 -7.38 28.59
C ILE A 220 9.28 -6.50 28.25
#